data_AF-A0A7C6SP66-F1
#
_entry.id   AF-A0A7C6SP66-F1
#
_cell.length_a   1.000
_cell.length_b   1.000
_cell.length_c   1.000
_cell.angle_alpha   90.00
_cell.angle_beta   90.00
_cell.angle_gamma   90.00
#
_symmetry.space_group_name_H-M   'P 1'
#
loop_
_entity.id
_entity.type
_entity.pdbx_description
1 polymer ?
#
loop_
_entity_poly.entity_id
_entity_poly.type
_entity_poly.pdbx_seq_one_letter_code
_entity_poly.pdbx_strand_id
1 'polypeptide(L)'
;MKREEGIRQKFAVIDERIVWYDNQHIKFRRGAGKHDASCQWKYSKGFLEKVRSCQMIISEEQARLFFRLWISLLDFVNKKAKINKNLYGMCSPKGLPRKPLSSIREHLWLNRILVDEFVELNPEKLSHNELDIIAGWKKAVFDSFVVLRHLKSGSIFLPTSQDDKAFIVRGIQSTWNEMLQGSPLPIIVETALLPFCGLIISDGLVVTKNIVLVGGSKKDANQHYRKIKETGGVLKAFNL
;
A
#
# COMPACT_ATOMS: atom_id res chain seq x y z
N MET A 1 -5.34 -20.71 32.72
CA MET A 1 -4.26 -19.84 32.22
C MET A 1 -4.34 -19.84 30.68
N LYS A 2 -4.61 -18.70 30.03
CA LYS A 2 -4.88 -18.66 28.57
C LYS A 2 -3.56 -18.65 27.76
N ARG A 3 -3.59 -19.25 26.57
CA ARG A 3 -2.43 -19.37 25.66
C ARG A 3 -2.17 -18.07 24.91
N GLU A 4 -0.90 -17.69 24.79
CA GLU A 4 -0.43 -16.69 23.81
C GLU A 4 0.17 -17.42 22.60
N GLU A 5 -0.55 -17.45 21.48
CA GLU A 5 -0.04 -18.01 20.22
C GLU A 5 0.62 -16.92 19.37
N GLY A 6 1.95 -16.82 19.47
CA GLY A 6 2.76 -15.88 18.69
C GLY A 6 2.92 -16.30 17.22
N ILE A 7 2.23 -15.61 16.32
CA ILE A 7 2.12 -15.95 14.88
C ILE A 7 3.43 -15.66 14.09
N ARG A 8 4.41 -16.57 14.13
CA ARG A 8 5.71 -16.47 13.42
C ARG A 8 5.62 -16.59 11.90
N GLN A 9 6.41 -15.80 11.16
CA GLN A 9 6.69 -16.01 9.72
C GLN A 9 8.19 -15.70 9.36
N LYS A 10 8.67 -15.85 8.10
CA LYS A 10 9.93 -15.28 7.50
C LYS A 10 9.83 -15.02 5.97
N PHE A 11 10.68 -14.20 5.34
CA PHE A 11 10.78 -13.93 3.87
C PHE A 11 12.22 -14.13 3.29
N ALA A 12 12.32 -14.44 1.98
CA ALA A 12 13.49 -14.25 1.09
C ALA A 12 13.00 -14.20 -0.39
N VAL A 13 13.61 -13.47 -1.34
CA VAL A 13 13.16 -13.41 -2.77
C VAL A 13 14.12 -14.14 -3.72
N ILE A 14 13.64 -15.18 -4.41
CA ILE A 14 14.22 -15.81 -5.62
C ILE A 14 13.06 -16.38 -6.50
N ASP A 15 13.17 -16.26 -7.82
CA ASP A 15 12.36 -16.88 -8.91
C ASP A 15 10.81 -16.82 -8.84
N GLU A 16 10.29 -15.71 -9.36
CA GLU A 16 9.01 -15.51 -10.07
C GLU A 16 7.70 -16.23 -9.61
N ARG A 17 6.68 -15.40 -9.29
CA ARG A 17 5.25 -15.68 -8.96
C ARG A 17 4.93 -16.08 -7.51
N ILE A 18 4.06 -15.30 -6.83
CA ILE A 18 3.60 -15.53 -5.44
C ILE A 18 2.11 -15.13 -5.24
N VAL A 19 1.47 -15.75 -4.24
CA VAL A 19 0.10 -15.50 -3.73
C VAL A 19 0.14 -15.36 -2.17
N TRP A 20 -0.83 -14.65 -1.58
CA TRP A 20 -1.23 -14.47 -0.15
C TRP A 20 -0.93 -15.59 0.89
N TYR A 21 -0.76 -15.37 2.22
CA TYR A 21 -0.44 -14.21 3.10
C TYR A 21 -0.29 -14.66 4.59
N ASP A 22 0.24 -13.82 5.50
CA ASP A 22 0.01 -13.80 6.99
C ASP A 22 0.58 -12.46 7.59
N ASN A 23 0.39 -12.18 8.90
CA ASN A 23 0.55 -10.90 9.62
C ASN A 23 1.99 -10.44 10.03
N GLN A 24 3.05 -11.16 9.66
CA GLN A 24 4.45 -10.90 10.03
C GLN A 24 5.47 -11.07 8.86
N HIS A 25 5.36 -12.06 7.94
CA HIS A 25 6.25 -12.36 6.79
C HIS A 25 5.69 -13.46 5.78
N ILE A 26 6.29 -13.77 4.60
CA ILE A 26 5.72 -14.72 3.54
C ILE A 26 6.62 -15.90 3.08
N LYS A 27 6.01 -17.08 2.76
CA LYS A 27 6.65 -18.29 2.16
C LYS A 27 6.23 -18.62 0.72
N PHE A 28 7.02 -19.47 0.04
CA PHE A 28 6.93 -19.88 -1.38
C PHE A 28 6.64 -21.39 -1.52
N ARG A 29 6.13 -21.86 -2.68
CA ARG A 29 5.94 -23.30 -2.98
C ARG A 29 6.75 -23.74 -4.20
N ARG A 30 7.58 -24.79 -4.04
CA ARG A 30 8.25 -25.49 -5.15
C ARG A 30 7.26 -26.46 -5.81
N GLY A 31 7.16 -26.45 -7.14
CA GLY A 31 6.33 -27.40 -7.87
C GLY A 31 6.93 -28.82 -7.89
N ALA A 32 6.11 -29.83 -7.63
CA ALA A 32 6.44 -31.24 -7.85
C ALA A 32 5.13 -32.06 -8.02
N GLY A 33 5.07 -32.91 -9.06
CA GLY A 33 3.95 -33.82 -9.34
C GLY A 33 3.36 -33.63 -10.75
N LYS A 34 3.36 -34.70 -11.56
CA LYS A 34 2.71 -34.77 -12.88
C LYS A 34 1.34 -35.47 -12.77
N HIS A 35 0.46 -35.22 -13.74
CA HIS A 35 -0.84 -35.89 -14.01
C HIS A 35 -1.94 -35.65 -12.94
N ASP A 36 -3.23 -35.48 -13.27
CA ASP A 36 -3.91 -35.42 -14.58
C ASP A 36 -5.21 -34.57 -14.51
N ALA A 37 -5.96 -34.53 -15.62
CA ALA A 37 -7.29 -33.93 -15.84
C ALA A 37 -7.37 -32.41 -16.12
N SER A 38 -7.76 -32.10 -17.36
CA SER A 38 -7.85 -30.76 -17.94
C SER A 38 -9.16 -30.03 -17.66
N CYS A 39 -9.15 -29.03 -16.76
CA CYS A 39 -10.20 -28.01 -16.67
C CYS A 39 -9.70 -26.67 -17.29
N GLN A 40 -9.77 -26.55 -18.61
CA GLN A 40 -9.46 -25.29 -19.31
C GLN A 40 -10.66 -24.32 -19.31
N TRP A 41 -10.69 -23.41 -18.33
CA TRP A 41 -11.59 -22.24 -18.39
C TRP A 41 -11.09 -21.23 -19.44
N LYS A 42 -11.61 -21.34 -20.68
CA LYS A 42 -11.33 -20.38 -21.75
C LYS A 42 -12.23 -19.15 -21.61
N TYR A 43 -11.72 -18.11 -20.94
CA TYR A 43 -12.36 -16.79 -20.92
C TYR A 43 -12.22 -16.09 -22.27
N SER A 44 -13.25 -15.33 -22.68
CA SER A 44 -13.21 -14.59 -23.95
C SER A 44 -12.18 -13.46 -23.92
N LYS A 45 -11.59 -13.15 -25.08
CA LYS A 45 -10.55 -12.10 -25.21
C LYS A 45 -11.04 -10.74 -24.67
N GLY A 46 -12.29 -10.38 -24.96
CA GLY A 46 -12.94 -9.17 -24.44
C GLY A 46 -13.21 -9.19 -22.92
N PHE A 47 -13.41 -10.36 -22.29
CA PHE A 47 -13.45 -10.45 -20.82
C PHE A 47 -12.07 -10.19 -20.23
N LEU A 48 -11.02 -10.78 -20.81
CA LEU A 48 -9.64 -10.58 -20.37
C LEU A 48 -9.16 -9.13 -20.56
N GLU A 49 -9.55 -8.46 -21.65
CA GLU A 49 -9.31 -7.03 -21.87
C GLU A 49 -10.07 -6.16 -20.85
N LYS A 50 -11.33 -6.48 -20.54
CA LYS A 50 -12.14 -5.78 -19.53
C LYS A 50 -11.65 -5.99 -18.09
N VAL A 51 -11.03 -7.14 -17.80
CA VAL A 51 -10.33 -7.39 -16.52
C VAL A 51 -8.99 -6.64 -16.47
N ARG A 52 -8.22 -6.61 -17.57
CA ARG A 52 -6.99 -5.81 -17.69
C ARG A 52 -7.24 -4.30 -17.53
N SER A 53 -8.40 -3.79 -17.97
CA SER A 53 -8.79 -2.39 -17.74
C SER A 53 -9.25 -2.09 -16.30
N CYS A 54 -9.47 -3.11 -15.46
CA CYS A 54 -10.02 -2.99 -14.11
C CYS A 54 -9.09 -3.59 -13.04
N GLN A 55 -7.82 -3.18 -13.03
CA GLN A 55 -6.89 -3.64 -12.00
C GLN A 55 -7.11 -2.89 -10.68
N MET A 56 -7.52 -3.62 -9.65
CA MET A 56 -7.63 -3.14 -8.26
C MET A 56 -6.26 -2.99 -7.56
N ILE A 57 -5.21 -3.54 -8.18
CA ILE A 57 -3.81 -3.43 -7.79
C ILE A 57 -2.98 -2.76 -8.89
N ILE A 58 -1.71 -2.48 -8.62
CA ILE A 58 -0.71 -2.08 -9.62
C ILE A 58 -0.05 -3.32 -10.26
N SER A 59 0.76 -3.13 -11.32
CA SER A 59 1.50 -4.26 -11.93
C SER A 59 2.63 -4.79 -11.03
N GLU A 60 3.13 -5.99 -11.31
CA GLU A 60 4.23 -6.59 -10.55
C GLU A 60 5.55 -5.79 -10.69
N GLU A 61 5.79 -5.23 -11.88
CA GLU A 61 6.90 -4.31 -12.16
C GLU A 61 6.75 -2.98 -11.40
N GLN A 62 5.53 -2.44 -11.37
CA GLN A 62 5.19 -1.25 -10.59
C GLN A 62 5.39 -1.49 -9.09
N ALA A 63 5.00 -2.64 -8.55
CA ALA A 63 5.25 -3.02 -7.16
C ALA A 63 6.74 -3.20 -6.86
N ARG A 64 7.51 -3.84 -7.75
CA ARG A 64 8.98 -3.95 -7.63
C ARG A 64 9.67 -2.58 -7.62
N LEU A 65 9.27 -1.69 -8.53
CA LEU A 65 9.78 -0.32 -8.60
C LEU A 65 9.46 0.44 -7.31
N PHE A 66 8.19 0.43 -6.88
CA PHE A 66 7.75 1.09 -5.65
C PHE A 66 8.58 0.65 -4.43
N PHE A 67 8.68 -0.65 -4.16
CA PHE A 67 9.40 -1.13 -2.97
C PHE A 67 10.91 -0.83 -3.01
N ARG A 68 11.55 -0.86 -4.19
CA ARG A 68 12.97 -0.46 -4.31
C ARG A 68 13.19 0.99 -3.92
N LEU A 69 12.37 1.90 -4.49
CA LEU A 69 12.46 3.34 -4.20
C LEU A 69 12.07 3.65 -2.75
N TRP A 70 11.02 3.01 -2.24
CA TRP A 70 10.50 3.24 -0.88
C TRP A 70 11.50 2.80 0.20
N ILE A 71 12.11 1.64 0.03
CA ILE A 71 13.07 1.09 0.99
C ILE A 71 14.38 1.90 0.97
N SER A 72 14.81 2.37 -0.21
CA SER A 72 15.95 3.30 -0.33
C SER A 72 15.72 4.60 0.45
N LEU A 73 14.55 5.23 0.29
CA LEU A 73 14.19 6.44 1.04
C LEU A 73 14.13 6.18 2.55
N LEU A 74 13.50 5.08 2.99
CA LEU A 74 13.46 4.71 4.41
C LEU A 74 14.85 4.44 4.99
N ASP A 75 15.77 3.83 4.24
CA ASP A 75 17.14 3.58 4.70
C ASP A 75 17.92 4.90 4.87
N PHE A 76 17.78 5.83 3.92
CA PHE A 76 18.35 7.19 4.04
C PHE A 76 17.82 7.93 5.27
N VAL A 77 16.49 7.96 5.46
CA VAL A 77 15.85 8.58 6.63
C VAL A 77 16.38 7.95 7.92
N ASN A 78 16.44 6.62 7.98
CA ASN A 78 16.91 5.88 9.14
C ASN A 78 18.38 6.19 9.48
N LYS A 79 19.26 6.22 8.47
CA LYS A 79 20.68 6.57 8.62
C LYS A 79 20.86 8.03 9.07
N LYS A 80 20.12 8.97 8.49
CA LYS A 80 20.21 10.41 8.77
C LYS A 80 19.70 10.76 10.18
N ALA A 81 18.51 10.29 10.53
CA ALA A 81 17.89 10.51 11.84
C ALA A 81 18.39 9.55 12.94
N LYS A 82 19.22 8.56 12.59
CA LYS A 82 19.84 7.56 13.49
C LYS A 82 18.84 6.74 14.32
N ILE A 83 17.65 6.47 13.76
CA ILE A 83 16.50 5.88 14.48
C ILE A 83 16.77 4.43 14.89
N ASN A 84 17.24 3.59 13.97
CA ASN A 84 17.51 2.18 14.24
C ASN A 84 18.69 1.63 13.43
N LYS A 85 19.85 1.55 14.10
CA LYS A 85 21.11 1.02 13.53
C LYS A 85 21.00 -0.42 13.01
N ASN A 86 20.13 -1.25 13.58
CA ASN A 86 19.92 -2.64 13.14
C ASN A 86 19.21 -2.73 11.77
N LEU A 87 18.76 -1.60 11.23
CA LEU A 87 18.10 -1.47 9.94
C LEU A 87 18.87 -0.56 8.96
N TYR A 88 20.16 -0.32 9.19
CA TYR A 88 21.00 0.37 8.21
C TYR A 88 21.37 -0.58 7.06
N GLY A 89 21.32 -0.08 5.82
CA GLY A 89 21.44 -0.93 4.63
C GLY A 89 20.24 -1.86 4.48
N MET A 90 19.05 -1.40 4.87
CA MET A 90 17.85 -2.21 4.72
C MET A 90 17.54 -2.47 3.23
N CYS A 91 17.31 -3.75 2.89
CA CYS A 91 17.03 -4.16 1.52
C CYS A 91 15.77 -5.05 1.47
N SER A 92 14.97 -4.88 0.42
CA SER A 92 13.73 -5.65 0.21
C SER A 92 13.80 -7.18 0.24
N PRO A 93 14.91 -7.88 -0.14
CA PRO A 93 14.84 -9.33 -0.38
C PRO A 93 14.42 -10.17 0.83
N LYS A 94 14.75 -9.77 2.07
CA LYS A 94 14.50 -10.56 3.29
C LYS A 94 13.22 -10.17 4.04
N GLY A 95 12.43 -9.26 3.48
CA GLY A 95 11.33 -8.59 4.18
C GLY A 95 11.81 -7.64 5.29
N LEU A 96 10.96 -6.71 5.71
CA LEU A 96 11.31 -5.68 6.70
C LEU A 96 10.36 -5.72 7.91
N PRO A 97 10.87 -5.53 9.15
CA PRO A 97 10.07 -5.67 10.36
C PRO A 97 9.16 -4.45 10.57
N ARG A 98 7.85 -4.65 10.42
CA ARG A 98 6.80 -3.61 10.43
C ARG A 98 6.87 -2.65 11.63
N LYS A 99 7.06 -3.14 12.86
CA LYS A 99 7.12 -2.28 14.07
C LYS A 99 8.30 -1.28 14.04
N PRO A 100 9.56 -1.72 13.90
CA PRO A 100 10.69 -0.81 13.65
C PRO A 100 10.52 0.16 12.48
N LEU A 101 9.87 -0.26 11.39
CA LEU A 101 9.62 0.59 10.23
C LEU A 101 8.63 1.73 10.52
N SER A 102 7.67 1.54 11.43
CA SER A 102 6.68 2.58 11.78
C SER A 102 7.33 3.87 12.25
N SER A 103 8.37 3.82 13.09
CA SER A 103 9.05 5.03 13.61
C SER A 103 9.85 5.77 12.53
N ILE A 104 10.43 5.03 11.56
CA ILE A 104 11.16 5.61 10.42
C ILE A 104 10.17 6.28 9.46
N ARG A 105 9.07 5.59 9.14
CA ARG A 105 7.92 6.08 8.36
C ARG A 105 7.32 7.36 8.96
N GLU A 106 7.05 7.34 10.26
CA GLU A 106 6.46 8.46 11.00
C GLU A 106 7.40 9.66 10.99
N HIS A 107 8.70 9.46 11.25
CA HIS A 107 9.69 10.53 11.16
C HIS A 107 9.77 11.15 9.75
N LEU A 108 9.68 10.33 8.68
CA LEU A 108 9.61 10.81 7.30
C LEU A 108 8.36 11.66 7.02
N TRP A 109 7.17 11.18 7.39
CA TRP A 109 5.93 11.88 7.06
C TRP A 109 5.70 13.15 7.88
N LEU A 110 6.33 13.26 9.06
CA LEU A 110 6.43 14.49 9.85
C LEU A 110 7.52 15.44 9.32
N ASN A 111 8.63 14.93 8.77
CA ASN A 111 9.76 15.73 8.29
C ASN A 111 9.98 15.58 6.78
N ARG A 112 9.01 16.06 5.98
CA ARG A 112 8.97 15.86 4.51
C ARG A 112 10.13 16.45 3.72
N ILE A 113 10.89 17.37 4.32
CA ILE A 113 12.14 17.89 3.74
C ILE A 113 13.16 16.76 3.45
N LEU A 114 13.09 15.65 4.19
CA LEU A 114 13.91 14.46 3.96
C LEU A 114 13.67 13.83 2.57
N VAL A 115 12.52 14.10 1.93
CA VAL A 115 12.26 13.68 0.53
C VAL A 115 13.08 14.54 -0.43
N ASP A 116 13.09 15.86 -0.24
CA ASP A 116 13.86 16.79 -1.08
C ASP A 116 15.36 16.49 -0.97
N GLU A 117 15.86 16.38 0.27
CA GLU A 117 17.28 16.08 0.52
C GLU A 117 17.71 14.72 -0.06
N PHE A 118 16.85 13.71 -0.05
CA PHE A 118 17.13 12.43 -0.69
C PHE A 118 17.27 12.59 -2.21
N VAL A 119 16.38 13.37 -2.83
CA VAL A 119 16.35 13.61 -4.27
C VAL A 119 17.57 14.44 -4.71
N GLU A 120 17.94 15.47 -3.93
CA GLU A 120 19.11 16.33 -4.17
C GLU A 120 20.44 15.57 -4.03
N LEU A 121 20.58 14.73 -2.98
CA LEU A 121 21.80 13.96 -2.74
C LEU A 121 21.93 12.74 -3.67
N ASN A 122 20.82 12.20 -4.16
CA ASN A 122 20.70 11.00 -4.99
C ASN A 122 21.69 9.87 -4.59
N PRO A 123 21.65 9.37 -3.33
CA PRO A 123 22.69 8.49 -2.79
C PRO A 123 22.81 7.15 -3.54
N GLU A 124 21.71 6.65 -4.11
CA GLU A 124 21.65 5.39 -4.87
C GLU A 124 21.86 5.58 -6.39
N LYS A 125 22.18 6.79 -6.86
CA LYS A 125 22.37 7.12 -8.30
C LYS A 125 21.18 6.73 -9.17
N LEU A 126 19.98 7.00 -8.67
CA LEU A 126 18.71 6.79 -9.36
C LEU A 126 18.61 7.66 -10.62
N SER A 127 17.84 7.18 -11.60
CA SER A 127 17.49 7.92 -12.81
C SER A 127 16.51 9.07 -12.53
N HIS A 128 16.43 10.04 -13.44
CA HIS A 128 15.53 11.20 -13.29
C HIS A 128 14.07 10.78 -13.05
N ASN A 129 13.54 9.85 -13.84
CA ASN A 129 12.19 9.32 -13.68
C ASN A 129 11.92 8.67 -12.30
N GLU A 130 12.95 8.07 -11.69
CA GLU A 130 12.86 7.48 -10.35
C GLU A 130 12.89 8.54 -9.24
N LEU A 131 13.71 9.58 -9.43
CA LEU A 131 13.73 10.75 -8.56
C LEU A 131 12.40 11.52 -8.62
N ASP A 132 11.81 11.68 -9.80
CA ASP A 132 10.50 12.34 -9.99
C ASP A 132 9.38 11.61 -9.23
N ILE A 133 9.40 10.27 -9.23
CA ILE A 133 8.47 9.46 -8.43
C ILE A 133 8.63 9.76 -6.94
N ILE A 134 9.87 9.80 -6.44
CA ILE A 134 10.16 10.05 -5.02
C ILE A 134 9.83 11.50 -4.64
N ALA A 135 10.20 12.49 -5.46
CA ALA A 135 9.84 13.90 -5.27
C ALA A 135 8.32 14.08 -5.18
N GLY A 136 7.56 13.35 -6.01
CA GLY A 136 6.10 13.30 -5.95
C GLY A 136 5.56 12.89 -4.57
N TRP A 137 6.25 12.02 -3.83
CA TRP A 137 5.82 11.57 -2.49
C TRP A 137 5.82 12.68 -1.43
N LYS A 138 6.45 13.84 -1.68
CA LYS A 138 6.27 15.03 -0.85
C LYS A 138 4.80 15.45 -0.73
N LYS A 139 3.97 15.17 -1.76
CA LYS A 139 2.51 15.39 -1.78
C LYS A 139 1.70 14.37 -0.95
N ALA A 140 2.32 13.38 -0.30
CA ALA A 140 1.61 12.29 0.40
C ALA A 140 0.57 12.77 1.44
N VAL A 141 -0.55 12.07 1.61
CA VAL A 141 -1.48 12.33 2.72
C VAL A 141 -1.30 11.26 3.79
N PHE A 142 -0.64 11.61 4.90
CA PHE A 142 -0.50 10.74 6.07
C PHE A 142 -1.58 11.10 7.08
N ASP A 143 -2.57 10.21 7.24
CA ASP A 143 -3.80 10.46 8.00
C ASP A 143 -4.40 9.11 8.45
N SER A 144 -5.42 9.18 9.30
CA SER A 144 -6.41 8.11 9.38
C SER A 144 -7.44 8.26 8.26
N PHE A 145 -7.96 7.14 7.78
CA PHE A 145 -8.90 7.06 6.67
C PHE A 145 -10.03 6.10 7.00
N VAL A 146 -11.26 6.51 6.71
CA VAL A 146 -12.39 5.60 6.64
C VAL A 146 -12.37 4.90 5.29
N VAL A 147 -12.06 3.60 5.28
CA VAL A 147 -12.17 2.75 4.09
C VAL A 147 -13.65 2.42 3.91
N LEU A 148 -14.30 3.10 2.98
CA LEU A 148 -15.77 3.09 2.85
C LEU A 148 -16.28 1.84 2.12
N ARG A 149 -15.65 1.49 0.99
CA ARG A 149 -15.98 0.33 0.15
C ARG A 149 -14.90 0.05 -0.89
N HIS A 150 -14.88 -1.19 -1.36
CA HIS A 150 -14.05 -1.64 -2.49
C HIS A 150 -14.75 -1.38 -3.83
N LEU A 151 -13.97 -1.05 -4.86
CA LEU A 151 -14.39 -0.80 -6.25
C LEU A 151 -13.52 -1.63 -7.20
N LYS A 152 -13.97 -1.84 -8.45
CA LYS A 152 -13.15 -2.49 -9.50
C LYS A 152 -11.84 -1.76 -9.85
N SER A 153 -11.66 -0.52 -9.38
CA SER A 153 -10.51 0.34 -9.66
C SER A 153 -9.63 0.64 -8.44
N GLY A 154 -9.91 0.04 -7.28
CA GLY A 154 -9.26 0.38 -6.00
C GLY A 154 -10.26 0.38 -4.84
N SER A 155 -10.04 1.18 -3.81
CA SER A 155 -10.95 1.35 -2.67
C SER A 155 -11.11 2.81 -2.29
N ILE A 156 -12.29 3.17 -1.77
CA ILE A 156 -12.58 4.56 -1.38
C ILE A 156 -12.05 4.81 0.03
N PHE A 157 -11.17 5.80 0.14
CA PHE A 157 -10.57 6.29 1.38
C PHE A 157 -11.08 7.71 1.63
N LEU A 158 -11.76 7.92 2.76
CA LEU A 158 -12.13 9.25 3.25
C LEU A 158 -11.10 9.65 4.32
N PRO A 159 -10.26 10.68 4.12
CA PRO A 159 -9.37 11.19 5.15
C PRO A 159 -10.16 11.68 6.37
N THR A 160 -9.60 11.59 7.57
CA THR A 160 -10.21 12.16 8.78
C THR A 160 -9.82 13.61 9.02
N SER A 161 -8.84 14.13 8.29
CA SER A 161 -8.38 15.53 8.36
C SER A 161 -9.01 16.48 7.33
N GLN A 162 -9.72 15.97 6.31
CA GLN A 162 -10.19 16.74 5.15
C GLN A 162 -11.60 16.31 4.72
N ASP A 163 -12.58 17.20 4.89
CA ASP A 163 -13.99 16.89 4.62
C ASP A 163 -14.41 17.04 3.14
N ASP A 164 -13.50 17.45 2.25
CA ASP A 164 -13.77 17.81 0.85
C ASP A 164 -13.29 16.77 -0.17
N LYS A 165 -12.55 15.73 0.27
CA LYS A 165 -11.84 14.79 -0.63
C LYS A 165 -12.12 13.33 -0.32
N ALA A 166 -12.08 12.52 -1.35
CA ALA A 166 -12.06 11.06 -1.26
C ALA A 166 -11.05 10.51 -2.25
N PHE A 167 -10.26 9.52 -1.84
CA PHE A 167 -9.24 8.91 -2.69
C PHE A 167 -9.66 7.52 -3.16
N ILE A 168 -9.44 7.21 -4.44
CA ILE A 168 -9.54 5.86 -4.99
C ILE A 168 -8.15 5.25 -4.98
N VAL A 169 -7.87 4.45 -3.95
CA VAL A 169 -6.55 3.90 -3.66
C VAL A 169 -6.44 2.48 -4.22
N ARG A 170 -5.39 2.21 -5.00
CA ARG A 170 -5.07 0.85 -5.47
C ARG A 170 -4.31 0.07 -4.41
N GLY A 171 -4.40 -1.25 -4.50
CA GLY A 171 -3.51 -2.15 -3.79
C GLY A 171 -2.13 -2.23 -4.45
N ILE A 172 -1.12 -2.67 -3.69
CA ILE A 172 0.24 -2.84 -4.20
C ILE A 172 0.42 -4.26 -4.77
N GLN A 173 0.33 -5.28 -3.91
CA GLN A 173 0.47 -6.71 -4.26
C GLN A 173 -0.82 -7.58 -4.38
N SER A 174 -1.97 -7.37 -3.72
CA SER A 174 -2.27 -6.37 -2.68
C SER A 174 -3.70 -5.82 -2.56
N THR A 175 -4.81 -6.44 -3.03
CA THR A 175 -6.11 -5.71 -2.95
C THR A 175 -6.47 -5.36 -1.51
N TRP A 176 -7.11 -4.21 -1.31
CA TRP A 176 -7.50 -3.76 0.03
C TRP A 176 -8.47 -4.70 0.73
N ASN A 177 -9.32 -5.44 0.00
CA ASN A 177 -10.23 -6.43 0.61
C ASN A 177 -9.46 -7.61 1.22
N GLU A 178 -8.53 -8.17 0.46
CA GLU A 178 -7.67 -9.28 0.89
C GLU A 178 -6.70 -8.81 1.99
N MET A 179 -6.13 -7.61 1.86
CA MET A 179 -5.21 -7.03 2.86
C MET A 179 -5.90 -6.72 4.20
N LEU A 180 -7.18 -6.32 4.16
CA LEU A 180 -8.04 -6.16 5.34
C LEU A 180 -8.73 -7.46 5.77
N GLN A 181 -8.36 -8.60 5.18
CA GLN A 181 -8.86 -9.94 5.52
C GLN A 181 -10.40 -10.05 5.47
N GLY A 182 -11.04 -9.31 4.57
CA GLY A 182 -12.50 -9.26 4.45
C GLY A 182 -13.23 -8.56 5.61
N SER A 183 -12.52 -7.73 6.40
CA SER A 183 -13.10 -6.97 7.51
C SER A 183 -14.35 -6.18 7.10
N PRO A 184 -15.39 -6.11 7.95
CA PRO A 184 -16.62 -5.40 7.63
C PRO A 184 -16.35 -3.91 7.44
N LEU A 185 -17.01 -3.31 6.44
CA LEU A 185 -16.84 -1.90 6.10
C LEU A 185 -18.05 -1.03 6.54
N PRO A 186 -17.83 0.23 6.94
CA PRO A 186 -16.54 0.94 6.93
C PRO A 186 -15.59 0.53 8.06
N ILE A 187 -14.28 0.66 7.83
CA ILE A 187 -13.22 0.44 8.83
C ILE A 187 -12.23 1.63 8.80
N ILE A 188 -11.62 1.96 9.94
CA ILE A 188 -10.61 3.01 10.05
C ILE A 188 -9.21 2.41 9.94
N VAL A 189 -8.38 2.98 9.06
CA VAL A 189 -6.97 2.62 8.91
C VAL A 189 -6.09 3.87 8.92
N GLU A 190 -4.82 3.75 9.28
CA GLU A 190 -3.84 4.83 9.22
C GLU A 190 -2.65 4.41 8.35
N THR A 191 -2.30 5.25 7.38
CA THR A 191 -1.27 4.99 6.35
C THR A 191 -0.94 6.32 5.65
N ALA A 192 0.10 6.38 4.83
CA ALA A 192 0.27 7.48 3.89
C ALA A 192 -0.22 7.09 2.49
N LEU A 193 -1.06 7.93 1.90
CA LEU A 193 -1.45 7.81 0.48
C LEU A 193 -0.47 8.58 -0.39
N LEU A 194 0.08 7.91 -1.41
CA LEU A 194 1.17 8.39 -2.25
C LEU A 194 0.75 8.51 -3.71
N PRO A 195 1.21 9.54 -4.46
CA PRO A 195 1.17 9.51 -5.91
C PRO A 195 2.18 8.48 -6.43
N PHE A 196 1.75 7.65 -7.37
CA PHE A 196 2.64 6.67 -8.02
C PHE A 196 2.13 6.36 -9.44
N CYS A 197 2.92 6.69 -10.47
CA CYS A 197 2.61 6.43 -11.88
C CYS A 197 1.17 6.83 -12.31
N GLY A 198 0.70 8.02 -11.91
CA GLY A 198 -0.65 8.49 -12.23
C GLY A 198 -1.79 7.81 -11.44
N LEU A 199 -1.45 7.09 -10.37
CA LEU A 199 -2.36 6.40 -9.47
C LEU A 199 -2.15 6.88 -8.02
N ILE A 200 -3.03 6.45 -7.12
CA ILE A 200 -2.86 6.56 -5.67
C ILE A 200 -2.67 5.17 -5.09
N ILE A 201 -1.61 4.98 -4.31
CA ILE A 201 -1.31 3.78 -3.52
C ILE A 201 -1.11 4.17 -2.04
N SER A 202 -0.96 3.18 -1.16
CA SER A 202 -0.40 3.43 0.18
C SER A 202 1.13 3.35 0.17
N ASP A 203 1.75 3.76 1.28
CA ASP A 203 3.16 3.50 1.60
C ASP A 203 3.47 2.03 2.00
N GLY A 204 2.51 1.12 1.80
CA GLY A 204 2.61 -0.28 2.20
C GLY A 204 2.57 -0.53 3.71
N LEU A 205 2.49 0.52 4.55
CA LEU A 205 2.46 0.43 6.00
C LEU A 205 1.11 0.94 6.52
N VAL A 206 0.19 0.00 6.73
CA VAL A 206 -1.19 0.27 7.18
C VAL A 206 -1.37 -0.16 8.63
N VAL A 207 -2.00 0.66 9.46
CA VAL A 207 -2.41 0.32 10.84
C VAL A 207 -3.93 0.33 10.91
N THR A 208 -4.56 -0.80 11.16
CA THR A 208 -6.01 -0.90 11.39
C THR A 208 -6.34 -0.41 12.80
N LYS A 209 -7.27 0.54 12.93
CA LYS A 209 -7.77 0.99 14.25
C LYS A 209 -8.98 0.14 14.62
N ASN A 210 -8.95 -0.48 15.81
CA ASN A 210 -10.01 -1.36 16.31
C ASN A 210 -11.24 -0.56 16.80
N ILE A 211 -11.82 0.24 15.91
CA ILE A 211 -12.99 1.08 16.16
C ILE A 211 -14.17 0.47 15.41
N VAL A 212 -15.19 0.02 16.14
CA VAL A 212 -16.42 -0.52 15.56
C VAL A 212 -17.30 0.63 15.08
N LEU A 213 -17.37 0.84 13.76
CA LEU A 213 -18.29 1.82 13.18
C LEU A 213 -19.72 1.27 13.13
N VAL A 214 -20.60 1.86 13.93
CA VAL A 214 -22.01 1.45 14.05
C VAL A 214 -22.85 1.96 12.87
N GLY A 215 -24.11 1.50 12.78
CA GLY A 215 -25.00 1.76 11.65
C GLY A 215 -25.26 3.24 11.33
N GLY A 216 -25.23 4.12 12.35
CA GLY A 216 -25.29 5.58 12.16
C GLY A 216 -24.08 6.08 11.38
N SER A 217 -22.88 5.88 11.92
CA SER A 217 -21.60 6.27 11.32
C SER A 217 -21.43 5.75 9.88
N LYS A 218 -21.98 4.58 9.57
CA LYS A 218 -22.00 4.04 8.20
C LYS A 218 -22.90 4.83 7.24
N LYS A 219 -24.07 5.33 7.69
CA LYS A 219 -24.92 6.23 6.89
C LYS A 219 -24.21 7.57 6.67
N ASP A 220 -23.64 8.13 7.73
CA ASP A 220 -22.96 9.44 7.71
C ASP A 220 -21.79 9.44 6.72
N ALA A 221 -20.90 8.43 6.81
CA ALA A 221 -19.77 8.27 5.88
C ALA A 221 -20.22 8.09 4.41
N ASN A 222 -21.36 7.43 4.17
CA ASN A 222 -21.93 7.32 2.83
C ASN A 222 -22.55 8.63 2.32
N GLN A 223 -23.18 9.43 3.18
CA GLN A 223 -23.72 10.75 2.83
C GLN A 223 -22.59 11.74 2.55
N HIS A 224 -21.56 11.74 3.38
CA HIS A 224 -20.34 12.53 3.21
C HIS A 224 -19.66 12.23 1.88
N TYR A 225 -19.44 10.95 1.54
CA TYR A 225 -18.92 10.56 0.22
C TYR A 225 -19.80 11.01 -0.95
N ARG A 226 -21.13 11.06 -0.81
CA ARG A 226 -22.02 11.57 -1.87
C ARG A 226 -21.77 13.05 -2.13
N LYS A 227 -21.69 13.88 -1.09
CA LYS A 227 -21.36 15.32 -1.20
C LYS A 227 -20.01 15.52 -1.91
N ILE A 228 -18.97 14.81 -1.50
CA ILE A 228 -17.64 14.85 -2.15
C ILE A 228 -17.73 14.44 -3.62
N LYS A 229 -18.55 13.43 -3.95
CA LYS A 229 -18.74 13.01 -5.34
C LYS A 229 -19.47 14.06 -6.18
N GLU A 230 -20.44 14.76 -5.60
CA GLU A 230 -21.20 15.84 -6.24
C GLU A 230 -20.33 17.07 -6.52
N THR A 231 -19.38 17.40 -5.63
CA THR A 231 -18.41 18.50 -5.82
C THR A 231 -17.19 18.13 -6.67
N GLY A 232 -17.07 16.86 -7.09
CA GLY A 232 -15.93 16.38 -7.88
C GLY A 232 -14.66 16.04 -7.09
N GLY A 233 -14.69 16.09 -5.75
CA GLY A 233 -13.55 15.81 -4.86
C GLY A 233 -13.07 14.35 -4.79
N VAL A 234 -13.48 13.49 -5.73
CA VAL A 234 -13.07 12.07 -5.78
C VAL A 234 -11.82 11.90 -6.65
N LEU A 235 -10.66 11.89 -6.00
CA LEU A 235 -9.34 11.83 -6.61
C LEU A 235 -8.93 10.38 -6.94
N LYS A 236 -8.44 10.16 -8.17
CA LYS A 236 -7.85 8.89 -8.65
C LYS A 236 -6.34 8.94 -8.83
N ALA A 237 -5.81 10.16 -8.85
CA ALA A 237 -4.41 10.55 -8.87
C ALA A 237 -4.29 11.81 -8.00
N PHE A 238 -3.08 12.15 -7.57
CA PHE A 238 -2.84 13.51 -7.08
C PHE A 238 -2.82 14.44 -8.28
N ASN A 239 -3.58 15.53 -8.22
CA ASN A 239 -3.51 16.56 -9.25
C ASN A 239 -2.12 17.21 -9.20
N LEU A 240 -1.57 17.51 -10.38
CA LEU A 240 -0.30 18.21 -10.52
C LEU A 240 -0.48 19.70 -10.22
#